data_AF-A0A6J1BF05-F1
#
_entry.id   AF-A0A6J1BF05-F1
#
_cell.length_a   1.000
_cell.length_b   1.000
_cell.length_c   1.000
_cell.angle_alpha   90.00
_cell.angle_beta   90.00
_cell.angle_gamma   90.00
#
_symmetry.space_group_name_H-M   'P 1'
#
loop_
_entity.id
_entity.type
_entity.pdbx_description
1 polymer ?
#
loop_
_entity_poly.entity_id
_entity_poly.type
_entity_poly.pdbx_seq_one_letter_code
_entity_poly.pdbx_strand_id
1 'polypeptide(L)'
;MGKKKKKDMIKLERESVIPIVKQKLITTLAAHIEGKSERAEFLKLCQRVEYTIRAWYHLQFDELMQLFALFEPVHGAQKLEQQNLSPEEIDDLEQNFLSYLFEMMDKSNFKITTDEEIDVALSAEYRLNLPIVVNESKLDKRLFTRYFEKNPHKDLPYFADKFIIFRRGFGIDHMTAYFFKAKVNTIIVRFWRCFMKVTGLKFLTRLFFGKKVKPYKKDSAEPTELKIEGEQDELYIERIRIEKLKFSISNFLRKITIQEPTFERIIVVYRRMPRKHETERNIYVKHFKNIPMADLEIVLPEKKNPGLTPMDWVKFLVSAAIGLVTVISSLSMPKPDIRVIFGILSAVVGYCVKTYFSFQQNLVDYQNLITRCVYDKQLDSGRGTLLHLCDEVIQQEVKEVIVSFFVLMEQGKGISKEDLDLLCEQFIKEKFGDDCNFDVDDAIRKLEKLGIVSQDNIGTYTCVNLRRANEIIGTTTEEVVLKAKGGGGDP
;
A
#
# COMPACT_ATOMS: atom_id res chain seq x y z
N MET A 1 -32.52 -13.70 23.58
CA MET A 1 -31.09 -13.29 23.53
C MET A 1 -30.55 -13.44 22.12
N GLY A 2 -30.48 -12.34 21.36
CA GLY A 2 -29.89 -12.35 20.02
C GLY A 2 -28.37 -12.54 20.12
N LYS A 3 -27.84 -13.62 19.52
CA LYS A 3 -26.39 -13.79 19.35
C LYS A 3 -25.83 -12.53 18.68
N LYS A 4 -25.09 -11.70 19.40
CA LYS A 4 -24.30 -10.60 18.84
C LYS A 4 -23.46 -11.20 17.70
N LYS A 5 -23.68 -10.74 16.47
CA LYS A 5 -22.92 -11.18 15.30
C LYS A 5 -21.44 -10.91 15.59
N LYS A 6 -20.59 -11.93 15.53
CA LYS A 6 -19.14 -11.76 15.61
C LYS A 6 -18.71 -11.01 14.34
N LYS A 7 -18.53 -9.70 14.46
CA LYS A 7 -18.08 -8.82 13.36
C LYS A 7 -16.65 -9.21 13.00
N ASP A 8 -16.33 -9.13 11.71
CA ASP A 8 -15.00 -9.43 11.19
C ASP A 8 -14.17 -8.16 11.29
N MET A 9 -13.47 -7.96 12.40
CA MET A 9 -12.72 -6.74 12.69
C MET A 9 -11.25 -6.99 12.43
N ILE A 10 -10.59 -6.01 11.83
CA ILE A 10 -9.14 -6.03 11.60
C ILE A 10 -8.53 -4.92 12.43
N LYS A 11 -7.52 -5.32 13.19
CA LYS A 11 -6.68 -4.43 13.97
C LYS A 11 -5.63 -3.82 13.05
N LEU A 12 -5.57 -2.49 13.05
CA LEU A 12 -4.63 -1.70 12.26
C LEU A 12 -3.94 -0.69 13.18
N GLU A 13 -2.69 -0.39 12.88
CA GLU A 13 -1.92 0.64 13.57
C GLU A 13 -2.37 2.04 13.12
N ARG A 14 -2.34 3.01 14.03
CA ARG A 14 -2.54 4.42 13.68
C ARG A 14 -1.37 4.95 12.87
N GLU A 15 -1.67 5.92 12.01
CA GLU A 15 -0.67 6.57 11.17
C GLU A 15 0.07 7.64 11.94
N SER A 16 1.40 7.65 11.78
CA SER A 16 2.24 8.80 12.18
C SER A 16 2.27 9.87 11.11
N VAL A 17 1.10 10.27 10.61
CA VAL A 17 0.98 11.27 9.56
C VAL A 17 -0.04 12.30 9.99
N ILE A 18 0.31 13.59 9.91
CA ILE A 18 -0.62 14.69 10.16
C ILE A 18 -1.49 14.84 8.90
N PRO A 19 -2.78 14.44 8.89
CA PRO A 19 -3.60 14.43 7.67
C PRO A 19 -4.05 15.84 7.23
N ILE A 20 -3.71 16.86 8.01
CA ILE A 20 -4.14 18.24 7.80
C ILE A 20 -3.30 18.92 6.73
N VAL A 21 -3.98 19.63 5.82
CA VAL A 21 -3.32 20.50 4.84
C VAL A 21 -2.54 21.60 5.55
N LYS A 22 -1.25 21.74 5.27
CA LYS A 22 -0.33 22.69 5.92
C LYS A 22 -0.88 24.13 6.01
N GLN A 23 -1.50 24.65 4.96
CA GLN A 23 -2.08 25.99 4.99
C GLN A 23 -3.21 26.13 6.00
N LYS A 24 -4.09 25.12 6.10
CA LYS A 24 -5.15 25.07 7.11
C LYS A 24 -4.54 25.00 8.51
N LEU A 25 -3.53 24.15 8.70
CA LEU A 25 -2.78 24.05 9.95
C LEU A 25 -2.23 25.42 10.39
N ILE A 26 -1.39 26.05 9.55
CA ILE A 26 -0.76 27.34 9.86
C ILE A 26 -1.80 28.43 10.14
N THR A 27 -2.88 28.50 9.33
CA THR A 27 -3.93 29.52 9.51
C THR A 27 -4.66 29.34 10.84
N THR A 28 -4.98 28.09 11.21
CA THR A 28 -5.62 27.78 12.48
C THR A 28 -4.69 28.07 13.65
N LEU A 29 -3.41 27.71 13.58
CA LEU A 29 -2.41 28.03 14.62
C LEU A 29 -2.27 29.55 14.81
N ALA A 30 -2.10 30.28 13.70
CA ALA A 30 -1.96 31.74 13.73
C ALA A 30 -3.20 32.45 14.31
N ALA A 31 -4.39 31.88 14.15
CA ALA A 31 -5.63 32.42 14.70
C ALA A 31 -5.72 32.30 16.23
N HIS A 32 -4.98 31.36 16.85
CA HIS A 32 -4.92 31.22 18.31
C HIS A 32 -4.03 32.29 18.96
N ILE A 33 -3.14 32.94 18.19
CA ILE A 33 -2.27 34.01 18.68
C ILE A 33 -3.06 35.32 18.70
N GLU A 34 -3.28 35.89 19.90
CA GLU A 34 -4.06 37.12 20.11
C GLU A 34 -3.36 38.36 19.52
N GLY A 35 -2.03 38.46 19.69
CA GLY A 35 -1.24 39.62 19.27
C GLY A 35 -1.04 39.70 17.76
N LYS A 36 -1.46 40.80 17.11
CA LYS A 36 -1.24 41.01 15.66
C LYS A 36 0.25 40.96 15.28
N SER A 37 1.12 41.52 16.12
CA SER A 37 2.58 41.50 15.90
C SER A 37 3.15 40.09 16.03
N GLU A 38 2.75 39.35 17.06
CA GLU A 38 3.22 37.98 17.29
C GLU A 38 2.71 37.03 16.21
N ARG A 39 1.46 37.20 15.77
CA ARG A 39 0.91 36.45 14.63
C ARG A 39 1.74 36.65 13.37
N ALA A 40 2.19 37.88 13.09
CA ALA A 40 3.05 38.16 11.94
C ALA A 40 4.43 37.48 12.09
N GLU A 41 5.03 37.51 13.28
CA GLU A 41 6.29 36.81 13.56
C GLU A 41 6.14 35.29 13.46
N PHE A 42 5.02 34.72 13.90
CA PHE A 42 4.74 33.29 13.77
C PHE A 42 4.57 32.85 12.31
N LEU A 43 3.84 33.62 11.49
CA LEU A 43 3.70 33.32 10.06
C LEU A 43 5.06 33.38 9.35
N LYS A 44 5.88 34.37 9.71
CA LYS A 44 7.27 34.48 9.24
C LYS A 44 8.13 33.29 9.68
N LEU A 45 7.96 32.84 10.92
CA LEU A 45 8.64 31.64 11.43
C LEU A 45 8.26 30.41 10.61
N CYS A 46 6.96 30.19 10.37
CA CYS A 46 6.47 29.07 9.58
C CYS A 46 7.10 29.04 8.17
N GLN A 47 7.18 30.19 7.51
CA GLN A 47 7.82 30.32 6.20
C GLN A 47 9.32 30.01 6.28
N ARG A 48 10.02 30.56 7.27
CA ARG A 48 11.46 30.35 7.44
C ARG A 48 11.81 28.90 7.77
N VAL A 49 11.01 28.26 8.63
CA VAL A 49 11.10 26.83 8.92
C VAL A 49 10.90 26.03 7.65
N GLU A 50 9.85 26.29 6.87
CA GLU A 50 9.60 25.56 5.62
C GLU A 50 10.80 25.60 4.68
N TYR A 51 11.33 26.78 4.39
CA TYR A 51 12.42 26.91 3.43
C TYR A 51 13.74 26.33 3.95
N THR A 52 14.00 26.43 5.25
CA THR A 52 15.20 25.84 5.86
C THR A 52 15.13 24.31 5.85
N ILE A 53 14.00 23.73 6.27
CA ILE A 53 13.78 22.27 6.22
C ILE A 53 13.85 21.78 4.77
N ARG A 54 13.18 22.45 3.83
CA ARG A 54 13.25 22.12 2.40
C ARG A 54 14.69 22.11 1.88
N ALA A 55 15.51 23.07 2.27
CA ALA A 55 16.91 23.13 1.88
C ALA A 55 17.75 21.96 2.46
N TRP A 56 17.50 21.56 3.70
CA TRP A 56 18.18 20.40 4.31
C TRP A 56 17.91 19.11 3.55
N TYR A 57 16.65 18.87 3.21
CA TYR A 57 16.25 17.66 2.49
C TYR A 57 16.59 17.70 1.00
N HIS A 58 16.67 18.89 0.39
CA HIS A 58 16.98 19.02 -1.04
C HIS A 58 18.30 18.34 -1.42
N LEU A 59 19.35 18.48 -0.60
CA LEU A 59 20.64 17.84 -0.84
C LEU A 59 20.53 16.31 -0.85
N GLN A 60 19.84 15.74 0.15
CA GLN A 60 19.63 14.29 0.25
C GLN A 60 18.80 13.76 -0.92
N PHE A 61 17.80 14.53 -1.36
CA PHE A 61 16.96 14.15 -2.48
C PHE A 61 17.66 14.23 -3.82
N ASP A 62 18.52 15.23 -4.02
CA ASP A 62 19.30 15.34 -5.25
C ASP A 62 20.24 14.14 -5.41
N GLU A 63 20.89 13.71 -4.31
CA GLU A 63 21.71 12.48 -4.30
C GLU A 63 20.86 11.24 -4.65
N LEU A 64 19.70 11.05 -4.00
CA LEU A 64 18.79 9.93 -4.30
C LEU A 64 18.37 9.92 -5.78
N MET A 65 18.06 11.09 -6.34
CA MET A 65 17.66 11.22 -7.75
C MET A 65 18.79 10.90 -8.71
N GLN A 66 20.00 11.35 -8.42
CA GLN A 66 21.19 11.07 -9.22
C GLN A 66 21.50 9.57 -9.22
N LEU A 67 21.44 8.93 -8.05
CA LEU A 67 21.62 7.49 -7.93
C LEU A 67 20.53 6.72 -8.69
N PHE A 68 19.26 7.08 -8.50
CA PHE A 68 18.16 6.41 -9.21
C PHE A 68 18.26 6.53 -10.73
N ALA A 69 18.78 7.66 -11.23
CA ALA A 69 18.93 7.89 -12.67
C ALA A 69 19.83 6.85 -13.35
N LEU A 70 20.74 6.19 -12.62
CA LEU A 70 21.59 5.10 -13.13
C LEU A 70 20.84 3.78 -13.24
N PHE A 71 19.78 3.59 -12.44
CA PHE A 71 19.03 2.35 -12.35
C PHE A 71 17.61 2.48 -12.94
N GLU A 72 17.27 3.61 -13.55
CA GLU A 72 15.95 3.82 -14.12
C GLU A 72 15.71 2.91 -15.34
N PRO A 73 14.50 2.34 -15.53
CA PRO A 73 14.27 1.34 -16.57
C PRO A 73 14.48 1.77 -18.03
N VAL A 74 14.46 3.07 -18.32
CA VAL A 74 14.48 3.58 -19.71
C VAL A 74 15.90 3.93 -20.16
N HIS A 75 16.64 4.68 -19.34
CA HIS A 75 17.95 5.23 -19.71
C HIS A 75 19.08 4.80 -18.77
N GLY A 76 18.79 4.04 -17.70
CA GLY A 76 19.77 3.67 -16.68
C GLY A 76 20.94 2.87 -17.24
N ALA A 77 20.66 1.82 -18.01
CA ALA A 77 21.68 0.98 -18.64
C ALA A 77 22.66 1.80 -19.52
N GLN A 78 22.13 2.71 -20.34
CA GLN A 78 22.94 3.60 -21.19
C GLN A 78 23.82 4.53 -20.36
N LYS A 79 23.32 5.07 -19.24
CA LYS A 79 24.08 5.94 -18.35
C LYS A 79 25.21 5.19 -17.63
N LEU A 80 24.96 3.94 -17.21
CA LEU A 80 25.99 3.09 -16.64
C LEU A 80 27.10 2.79 -17.65
N GLU A 81 26.74 2.47 -18.90
CA GLU A 81 27.71 2.27 -19.99
C GLU A 81 28.54 3.53 -20.26
N GLN A 82 27.93 4.71 -20.24
CA GLN A 82 28.63 5.99 -20.43
C GLN A 82 29.68 6.26 -19.34
N GLN A 83 29.45 5.80 -18.11
CA GLN A 83 30.34 6.03 -16.98
C GLN A 83 31.51 5.02 -16.92
N ASN A 84 31.48 3.94 -17.71
CA ASN A 84 32.51 2.89 -17.75
C ASN A 84 32.90 2.36 -16.35
N LEU A 85 31.92 2.20 -15.46
CA LEU A 85 32.13 1.74 -14.09
C LEU A 85 32.41 0.23 -14.01
N SER A 86 33.16 -0.18 -13.00
CA SER A 86 33.34 -1.60 -12.69
C SER A 86 32.05 -2.22 -12.13
N PRO A 87 31.85 -3.54 -12.26
CA PRO A 87 30.71 -4.21 -11.64
C PRO A 87 30.61 -4.01 -10.12
N GLU A 88 31.75 -3.91 -9.42
CA GLU A 88 31.77 -3.63 -7.97
C GLU A 88 31.29 -2.21 -7.66
N GLU A 89 31.74 -1.22 -8.43
CA GLU A 89 31.30 0.18 -8.26
C GLU A 89 29.79 0.32 -8.49
N ILE A 90 29.25 -0.37 -9.51
CA ILE A 90 27.81 -0.40 -9.78
C ILE A 90 27.05 -1.04 -8.61
N ASP A 91 27.58 -2.13 -8.06
CA ASP A 91 26.99 -2.80 -6.90
C ASP A 91 26.97 -1.85 -5.68
N ASP A 92 28.02 -1.07 -5.44
CA ASP A 92 28.05 -0.08 -4.34
C ASP A 92 27.06 1.07 -4.56
N LEU A 93 26.96 1.61 -5.78
CA LEU A 93 25.96 2.64 -6.12
C LEU A 93 24.53 2.11 -5.95
N GLU A 94 24.30 0.84 -6.27
CA GLU A 94 23.01 0.17 -6.09
C GLU A 94 22.67 0.03 -4.60
N GLN A 95 23.63 -0.36 -3.76
CA GLN A 95 23.42 -0.43 -2.31
C GLN A 95 23.17 0.96 -1.72
N ASN A 96 23.92 1.98 -2.16
CA ASN A 96 23.69 3.36 -1.74
C ASN A 96 22.29 3.83 -2.10
N PHE A 97 21.85 3.60 -3.34
CA PHE A 97 20.48 3.93 -3.77
C PHE A 97 19.43 3.29 -2.84
N LEU A 98 19.57 2.00 -2.52
CA LEU A 98 18.63 1.33 -1.62
C LEU A 98 18.69 1.90 -0.20
N SER A 99 19.87 2.20 0.34
CA SER A 99 20.01 2.81 1.66
C SER A 99 19.25 4.14 1.75
N TYR A 100 19.49 5.05 0.80
CA TYR A 100 18.76 6.32 0.74
C TYR A 100 17.25 6.11 0.52
N LEU A 101 16.86 5.17 -0.35
CA LEU A 101 15.44 4.89 -0.59
C LEU A 101 14.74 4.42 0.69
N PHE A 102 15.33 3.50 1.45
CA PHE A 102 14.76 2.98 2.69
C PHE A 102 14.74 4.05 3.79
N GLU A 103 15.79 4.86 3.92
CA GLU A 103 15.79 6.01 4.84
C GLU A 103 14.65 6.98 4.51
N MET A 104 14.44 7.27 3.22
CA MET A 104 13.35 8.16 2.80
C MET A 104 11.97 7.55 3.01
N MET A 105 11.82 6.24 2.86
CA MET A 105 10.57 5.55 3.19
C MET A 105 10.25 5.67 4.69
N ASP A 106 11.25 5.46 5.54
CA ASP A 106 11.12 5.56 7.00
C ASP A 106 10.70 6.98 7.43
N LYS A 107 11.41 8.02 6.96
CA LYS A 107 11.05 9.43 7.21
C LYS A 107 9.69 9.84 6.63
N SER A 108 9.21 9.11 5.63
CA SER A 108 7.88 9.33 5.05
C SER A 108 6.77 8.55 5.77
N ASN A 109 7.10 7.86 6.86
CA ASN A 109 6.22 6.97 7.61
C ASN A 109 5.67 5.80 6.78
N PHE A 110 6.39 5.37 5.75
CA PHE A 110 6.10 4.11 5.07
C PHE A 110 6.73 2.95 5.83
N LYS A 111 5.95 1.88 6.03
CA LYS A 111 6.44 0.63 6.61
C LYS A 111 6.46 -0.46 5.56
N ILE A 112 7.38 -1.41 5.69
CA ILE A 112 7.35 -2.63 4.87
C ILE A 112 6.16 -3.49 5.31
N THR A 113 5.41 -4.05 4.36
CA THR A 113 4.31 -4.95 4.68
C THR A 113 4.79 -6.20 5.39
N THR A 114 4.09 -6.63 6.45
CA THR A 114 4.43 -7.84 7.20
C THR A 114 3.72 -9.08 6.65
N ASP A 115 4.20 -10.28 7.00
CA ASP A 115 3.51 -11.53 6.64
C ASP A 115 2.07 -11.58 7.15
N GLU A 116 1.79 -11.00 8.32
CA GLU A 116 0.45 -10.93 8.89
C GLU A 116 -0.50 -10.07 8.05
N GLU A 117 -0.05 -8.87 7.63
CA GLU A 117 -0.81 -7.99 6.75
C GLU A 117 -1.11 -8.66 5.40
N ILE A 118 -0.13 -9.38 4.86
CA ILE A 118 -0.24 -10.12 3.60
C ILE A 118 -1.20 -11.31 3.74
N ASP A 119 -1.12 -12.07 4.82
CA ASP A 119 -2.04 -13.19 5.08
C ASP A 119 -3.48 -12.68 5.26
N VAL A 120 -3.65 -11.52 5.92
CA VAL A 120 -4.94 -10.85 6.07
C VAL A 120 -5.48 -10.39 4.71
N ALA A 121 -4.64 -9.83 3.85
CA ALA A 121 -4.96 -9.44 2.47
C ALA A 121 -5.41 -10.65 1.63
N LEU A 122 -4.63 -11.73 1.62
CA LEU A 122 -4.90 -12.94 0.84
C LEU A 122 -6.07 -13.79 1.38
N SER A 123 -6.58 -13.48 2.58
CA SER A 123 -7.69 -14.21 3.21
C SER A 123 -9.07 -13.97 2.57
N ALA A 124 -9.19 -13.00 1.67
CA ALA A 124 -10.45 -12.54 1.10
C ALA A 124 -10.33 -12.22 -0.39
N GLU A 125 -11.46 -12.25 -1.10
CA GLU A 125 -11.61 -11.75 -2.46
C GLU A 125 -12.54 -10.53 -2.38
N TYR A 126 -12.27 -9.46 -3.15
CA TYR A 126 -13.10 -8.25 -3.15
C TYR A 126 -13.63 -7.88 -4.54
N ARG A 127 -12.84 -7.21 -5.38
CA ARG A 127 -13.24 -6.91 -6.78
C ARG A 127 -12.67 -7.93 -7.73
N LEU A 128 -11.49 -8.44 -7.43
CA LEU A 128 -10.81 -9.43 -8.22
C LEU A 128 -11.07 -10.83 -7.64
N ASN A 129 -11.60 -11.72 -8.46
CA ASN A 129 -11.98 -13.09 -8.08
C ASN A 129 -11.10 -14.13 -8.77
N LEU A 130 -9.83 -13.81 -9.01
CA LEU A 130 -8.90 -14.71 -9.68
C LEU A 130 -7.64 -14.83 -8.83
N PRO A 131 -7.10 -16.04 -8.60
CA PRO A 131 -5.88 -16.20 -7.83
C PRO A 131 -4.69 -15.68 -8.64
N ILE A 132 -4.34 -14.39 -8.49
CA ILE A 132 -3.14 -13.85 -9.11
C ILE A 132 -1.93 -14.32 -8.32
N VAL A 133 -1.03 -15.02 -9.00
CA VAL A 133 0.24 -15.45 -8.44
C VAL A 133 1.34 -14.71 -9.17
N VAL A 134 2.29 -14.15 -8.43
CA VAL A 134 3.49 -13.54 -8.98
C VAL A 134 4.31 -14.59 -9.74
N ASN A 135 4.80 -14.22 -10.91
CA ASN A 135 5.77 -15.05 -11.62
C ASN A 135 7.18 -14.82 -11.08
N GLU A 136 7.51 -15.53 -10.00
CA GLU A 136 8.79 -15.39 -9.32
C GLU A 136 10.01 -15.62 -10.23
N SER A 137 9.89 -16.43 -11.29
CA SER A 137 10.99 -16.70 -12.21
C SER A 137 11.42 -15.48 -13.04
N LYS A 138 10.61 -14.41 -13.03
CA LYS A 138 10.89 -13.17 -13.76
C LYS A 138 11.46 -12.06 -12.87
N LEU A 139 11.63 -12.31 -11.58
CA LEU A 139 12.08 -11.31 -10.62
C LEU A 139 13.49 -11.64 -10.14
N ASP A 140 14.35 -10.62 -10.11
CA ASP A 140 15.68 -10.77 -9.53
C ASP A 140 15.58 -10.96 -8.03
N LYS A 141 16.42 -11.83 -7.49
CA LYS A 141 16.54 -12.07 -6.05
C LYS A 141 17.79 -11.43 -5.45
N ARG A 142 18.77 -11.07 -6.28
CA ARG A 142 20.10 -10.65 -5.82
C ARG A 142 20.06 -9.28 -5.17
N LEU A 143 19.31 -8.34 -5.76
CA LEU A 143 19.19 -6.95 -5.29
C LEU A 143 18.90 -6.86 -3.77
N PHE A 144 17.76 -7.42 -3.35
CA PHE A 144 17.33 -7.32 -1.96
C PHE A 144 18.04 -8.29 -1.03
N THR A 145 18.40 -9.49 -1.51
CA THR A 145 19.17 -10.44 -0.68
C THR A 145 20.49 -9.80 -0.22
N ARG A 146 21.25 -9.19 -1.15
CA ARG A 146 22.51 -8.49 -0.81
C ARG A 146 22.28 -7.31 0.12
N TYR A 147 21.21 -6.54 -0.09
CA TYR A 147 20.90 -5.38 0.74
C TYR A 147 20.59 -5.77 2.18
N PHE A 148 19.74 -6.79 2.40
CA PHE A 148 19.35 -7.22 3.74
C PHE A 148 20.43 -8.05 4.45
N GLU A 149 21.35 -8.67 3.71
CA GLU A 149 22.57 -9.25 4.30
C GLU A 149 23.45 -8.18 4.97
N LYS A 150 23.57 -7.00 4.35
CA LYS A 150 24.32 -5.86 4.90
C LYS A 150 23.51 -5.03 5.91
N ASN A 151 22.20 -4.95 5.72
CA ASN A 151 21.27 -4.16 6.54
C ASN A 151 20.13 -5.04 7.08
N PRO A 152 20.37 -5.80 8.17
CA PRO A 152 19.35 -6.67 8.73
C PRO A 152 18.10 -5.91 9.17
N HIS A 153 16.93 -6.34 8.72
CA HIS A 153 15.64 -5.75 9.08
C HIS A 153 14.75 -6.80 9.76
N LYS A 154 14.00 -6.40 10.78
CA LYS A 154 13.05 -7.29 11.48
C LYS A 154 11.76 -7.45 10.66
N ASP A 155 11.08 -8.58 10.82
CA ASP A 155 9.73 -8.81 10.29
C ASP A 155 9.56 -8.61 8.78
N LEU A 156 10.58 -8.97 8.01
CA LEU A 156 10.51 -8.98 6.55
C LEU A 156 9.52 -10.04 6.06
N PRO A 157 8.71 -9.73 5.03
CA PRO A 157 7.78 -10.70 4.46
C PRO A 157 8.52 -11.80 3.70
N TYR A 158 7.88 -12.97 3.54
CA TYR A 158 8.48 -14.17 2.91
C TYR A 158 8.97 -13.97 1.46
N PHE A 159 8.55 -12.89 0.80
CA PHE A 159 8.91 -12.53 -0.59
C PHE A 159 9.87 -11.33 -0.69
N ALA A 160 10.39 -10.83 0.44
CA ALA A 160 11.28 -9.67 0.49
C ALA A 160 12.56 -9.85 -0.34
N ASP A 161 12.95 -11.09 -0.64
CA ASP A 161 14.06 -11.40 -1.55
C ASP A 161 13.81 -10.94 -2.99
N LYS A 162 12.54 -10.82 -3.43
CA LYS A 162 12.16 -10.55 -4.83
C LYS A 162 11.67 -9.12 -5.04
N PHE A 163 10.83 -8.63 -4.14
CA PHE A 163 10.24 -7.30 -4.21
C PHE A 163 9.81 -6.83 -2.83
N ILE A 164 9.74 -5.52 -2.66
CA ILE A 164 9.32 -4.88 -1.42
C ILE A 164 8.04 -4.09 -1.68
N ILE A 165 7.10 -4.23 -0.77
CA ILE A 165 5.88 -3.42 -0.71
C ILE A 165 6.00 -2.54 0.53
N PHE A 166 6.14 -1.24 0.30
CA PHE A 166 5.98 -0.22 1.31
C PHE A 166 4.51 0.18 1.35
N ARG A 167 3.94 0.27 2.55
CA ARG A 167 2.58 0.74 2.78
C ARG A 167 2.61 1.94 3.71
N ARG A 168 1.74 2.91 3.45
CA ARG A 168 1.44 4.00 4.36
C ARG A 168 -0.07 4.18 4.40
N GLY A 169 -0.58 4.10 5.61
CA GLY A 169 -1.95 4.40 5.93
C GLY A 169 -3.04 3.43 5.56
N PHE A 170 -4.16 3.59 6.25
CA PHE A 170 -5.33 2.71 6.17
C PHE A 170 -6.63 3.48 5.93
N GLY A 171 -7.23 3.22 4.78
CA GLY A 171 -8.52 3.75 4.38
C GLY A 171 -9.62 2.69 4.38
N ILE A 172 -10.81 3.10 3.95
CA ILE A 172 -11.98 2.21 3.80
C ILE A 172 -12.54 2.38 2.39
N ASP A 173 -12.66 1.28 1.64
CA ASP A 173 -13.37 1.25 0.37
C ASP A 173 -14.75 0.62 0.56
N HIS A 174 -15.76 1.32 0.06
CA HIS A 174 -17.13 0.86 0.04
C HIS A 174 -17.59 0.66 -1.40
N MET A 175 -18.21 -0.49 -1.67
CA MET A 175 -18.81 -0.76 -2.97
C MET A 175 -20.25 -1.21 -2.80
N THR A 176 -21.17 -0.47 -3.43
CA THR A 176 -22.61 -0.77 -3.40
C THR A 176 -23.10 -1.15 -4.78
N ALA A 177 -23.39 -2.44 -4.98
CA ALA A 177 -23.93 -2.95 -6.24
C ALA A 177 -24.87 -4.14 -5.98
N TYR A 178 -25.47 -4.68 -7.05
CA TYR A 178 -26.31 -5.87 -6.94
C TYR A 178 -25.50 -7.15 -6.75
N PHE A 179 -24.26 -7.20 -7.26
CA PHE A 179 -23.34 -8.34 -7.18
C PHE A 179 -23.96 -9.69 -7.57
N PHE A 180 -24.87 -9.73 -8.56
CA PHE A 180 -25.61 -10.95 -8.92
C PHE A 180 -24.70 -12.15 -9.18
N LYS A 181 -23.66 -12.00 -10.01
CA LYS A 181 -22.69 -13.06 -10.32
C LYS A 181 -21.99 -13.59 -9.07
N ALA A 182 -21.55 -12.69 -8.18
CA ALA A 182 -20.88 -13.07 -6.93
C ALA A 182 -21.84 -13.79 -5.98
N LYS A 183 -23.07 -13.28 -5.79
CA LYS A 183 -24.11 -13.94 -4.96
C LYS A 183 -24.44 -15.35 -5.44
N VAL A 184 -24.64 -15.53 -6.75
CA VAL A 184 -24.90 -16.85 -7.36
C VAL A 184 -23.71 -17.79 -7.12
N ASN A 185 -22.49 -17.31 -7.36
CA ASN A 185 -21.28 -18.09 -7.10
C ASN A 185 -21.20 -18.51 -5.63
N THR A 186 -21.44 -17.62 -4.66
CA THR A 186 -21.40 -17.97 -3.24
C THR A 186 -22.44 -19.05 -2.87
N ILE A 187 -23.65 -18.98 -3.43
CA ILE A 187 -24.70 -19.98 -3.20
C ILE A 187 -24.27 -21.34 -3.76
N ILE A 188 -23.77 -21.38 -4.98
CA ILE A 188 -23.28 -22.61 -5.64
C ILE A 188 -22.12 -23.21 -4.85
N VAL A 189 -21.16 -22.41 -4.41
CA VAL A 189 -20.02 -22.86 -3.59
C VAL A 189 -20.49 -23.45 -2.26
N ARG A 190 -21.46 -22.82 -1.58
CA ARG A 190 -22.05 -23.35 -0.34
C ARG A 190 -22.78 -24.67 -0.59
N PHE A 191 -23.56 -24.76 -1.66
CA PHE A 191 -24.27 -25.97 -2.05
C PHE A 191 -23.30 -27.10 -2.37
N TRP A 192 -22.26 -26.84 -3.18
CA TRP A 192 -21.24 -27.81 -3.53
C TRP A 192 -20.45 -28.28 -2.31
N ARG A 193 -20.07 -27.37 -1.41
CA ARG A 193 -19.41 -27.72 -0.14
C ARG A 193 -20.30 -28.61 0.73
N CYS A 194 -21.61 -28.39 0.71
CA CYS A 194 -22.58 -29.24 1.40
C CYS A 194 -22.66 -30.62 0.74
N PHE A 195 -22.91 -30.67 -0.58
CA PHE A 195 -22.99 -31.88 -1.38
C PHE A 195 -21.76 -32.77 -1.19
N MET A 196 -20.56 -32.19 -1.26
CA MET A 196 -19.28 -32.90 -1.13
C MET A 196 -19.00 -33.39 0.30
N LYS A 197 -19.53 -32.70 1.32
CA LYS A 197 -19.47 -33.18 2.70
C LYS A 197 -20.40 -34.38 2.92
N VAL A 198 -21.58 -34.36 2.28
CA VAL A 198 -22.58 -35.43 2.38
C VAL A 198 -22.15 -36.68 1.61
N THR A 199 -21.58 -36.52 0.42
CA THR A 199 -21.15 -37.66 -0.43
C THR A 199 -19.79 -38.23 -0.07
N GLY A 200 -19.08 -37.65 0.90
CA GLY A 200 -17.78 -38.16 1.38
C GLY A 200 -16.59 -37.93 0.43
N LEU A 201 -16.77 -37.29 -0.73
CA LEU A 201 -15.72 -36.95 -1.70
C LEU A 201 -14.82 -35.77 -1.23
N LYS A 202 -14.28 -35.86 -0.01
CA LYS A 202 -13.37 -34.86 0.57
C LYS A 202 -12.15 -34.59 -0.33
N PHE A 203 -11.68 -35.57 -1.11
CA PHE A 203 -10.53 -35.42 -2.01
C PHE A 203 -10.76 -34.34 -3.09
N LEU A 204 -11.92 -34.35 -3.74
CA LEU A 204 -12.24 -33.38 -4.80
C LEU A 204 -12.43 -31.95 -4.25
N THR A 205 -12.74 -31.77 -2.97
CA THR A 205 -12.78 -30.41 -2.37
C THR A 205 -11.43 -29.70 -2.42
N ARG A 206 -10.31 -30.44 -2.37
CA ARG A 206 -8.95 -29.87 -2.52
C ARG A 206 -8.63 -29.50 -3.97
N LEU A 207 -9.29 -30.15 -4.94
CA LEU A 207 -9.05 -29.98 -6.37
C LEU A 207 -9.81 -28.76 -6.92
N PHE A 208 -11.07 -28.56 -6.52
CA PHE A 208 -11.94 -27.50 -7.07
C PHE A 208 -11.85 -26.16 -6.34
N PHE A 209 -11.52 -26.14 -5.04
CA PHE A 209 -11.50 -24.90 -4.24
C PHE A 209 -10.10 -24.29 -4.09
N GLY A 210 -9.11 -24.81 -4.83
CA GLY A 210 -7.71 -24.40 -4.73
C GLY A 210 -7.11 -24.74 -3.37
N LYS A 211 -5.77 -24.90 -3.34
CA LYS A 211 -5.07 -24.74 -2.07
C LYS A 211 -5.34 -23.29 -1.63
N LYS A 212 -6.03 -23.08 -0.50
CA LYS A 212 -5.80 -21.84 0.25
C LYS A 212 -4.29 -21.72 0.39
N VAL A 213 -3.71 -20.59 0.00
CA VAL A 213 -2.33 -20.27 0.35
C VAL A 213 -2.20 -20.59 1.84
N LYS A 214 -1.32 -21.54 2.18
CA LYS A 214 -1.12 -21.86 3.59
C LYS A 214 -0.55 -20.56 4.19
N PRO A 215 -1.14 -20.03 5.29
CA PRO A 215 -0.51 -18.93 5.99
C PRO A 215 0.93 -19.32 6.29
N TYR A 216 1.86 -18.40 6.07
CA TYR A 216 3.26 -18.64 6.34
C TYR A 216 3.40 -18.94 7.84
N LYS A 217 3.77 -20.18 8.17
CA LYS A 217 4.08 -20.56 9.55
C LYS A 217 5.56 -20.32 9.75
N LYS A 218 5.89 -19.30 10.55
CA LYS A 218 7.24 -19.13 11.10
C LYS A 218 7.49 -20.29 12.07
N ASP A 219 8.36 -21.22 11.70
CA ASP A 219 8.82 -22.28 12.60
C ASP A 219 9.83 -21.67 13.59
N SER A 220 9.37 -21.13 14.72
CA SER A 220 10.07 -21.15 16.02
C SER A 220 9.43 -20.23 17.08
N ALA A 221 9.56 -20.71 18.32
CA ALA A 221 9.25 -20.12 19.63
C ALA A 221 7.79 -20.19 20.10
N GLU A 222 7.66 -20.75 21.31
CA GLU A 222 6.49 -20.76 22.20
C GLU A 222 5.80 -19.39 22.27
N PRO A 223 4.53 -19.30 22.70
CA PRO A 223 3.86 -18.03 22.92
C PRO A 223 4.52 -17.33 24.12
N THR A 224 5.66 -16.68 23.87
CA THR A 224 6.17 -15.66 24.77
C THR A 224 5.16 -14.54 24.70
N GLU A 225 4.42 -14.35 25.79
CA GLU A 225 3.64 -13.14 26.02
C GLU A 225 4.61 -11.94 25.94
N LEU A 226 4.78 -11.40 24.73
CA LEU A 226 5.31 -10.07 24.53
C LEU A 226 4.23 -9.13 25.04
N LYS A 227 4.33 -8.78 26.32
CA LYS A 227 3.78 -7.53 26.83
C LYS A 227 4.43 -6.41 26.02
N ILE A 228 3.75 -5.97 24.98
CA ILE A 228 4.00 -4.67 24.37
C ILE A 228 3.37 -3.67 25.35
N GLU A 229 4.20 -3.06 26.19
CA GLU A 229 3.83 -1.86 26.92
C GLU A 229 3.57 -0.75 25.89
N GLY A 230 2.31 -0.31 25.83
CA GLY A 230 1.83 0.66 24.85
C GLY A 230 0.37 0.39 24.50
N GLU A 231 -0.50 0.39 25.50
CA GLU A 231 -1.93 0.05 25.40
C GLU A 231 -2.80 1.18 24.83
N GLN A 232 -2.23 2.11 24.05
CA GLN A 232 -2.96 3.29 23.59
C GLN A 232 -3.13 3.23 22.08
N ASP A 233 -4.38 2.88 21.70
CA ASP A 233 -5.06 3.38 20.51
C ASP A 233 -4.97 2.60 19.18
N GLU A 234 -5.48 1.37 19.20
CA GLU A 234 -5.67 0.51 18.02
C GLU A 234 -6.90 0.88 17.17
N LEU A 235 -6.76 0.97 15.84
CA LEU A 235 -7.87 1.16 14.91
C LEU A 235 -8.49 -0.19 14.53
N TYR A 236 -9.81 -0.32 14.71
CA TYR A 236 -10.54 -1.51 14.31
C TYR A 236 -11.49 -1.23 13.14
N ILE A 237 -11.25 -1.86 11.99
CA ILE A 237 -12.10 -1.72 10.81
C ILE A 237 -12.94 -2.98 10.58
N GLU A 238 -14.25 -2.81 10.38
CA GLU A 238 -15.16 -3.91 10.06
C GLU A 238 -15.09 -4.28 8.56
N ARG A 239 -14.77 -5.54 8.26
CA ARG A 239 -14.90 -6.13 6.93
C ARG A 239 -16.32 -6.66 6.72
N ILE A 240 -17.03 -6.10 5.75
CA ILE A 240 -18.37 -6.57 5.36
C ILE A 240 -18.23 -7.39 4.07
N ARG A 241 -18.38 -8.71 4.16
CA ARG A 241 -18.13 -9.66 3.06
C ARG A 241 -19.39 -10.30 2.51
N ILE A 242 -19.46 -10.51 1.19
CA ILE A 242 -20.58 -11.23 0.56
C ILE A 242 -20.66 -12.68 1.06
N GLU A 243 -19.53 -13.36 1.27
CA GLU A 243 -19.48 -14.78 1.66
C GLU A 243 -20.02 -15.02 3.06
N LYS A 244 -20.08 -13.98 3.90
CA LYS A 244 -20.61 -14.06 5.27
C LYS A 244 -22.06 -13.59 5.36
N LEU A 245 -22.64 -13.03 4.28
CA LEU A 245 -24.05 -12.61 4.25
C LEU A 245 -25.00 -13.81 4.24
N LYS A 246 -26.13 -13.67 4.94
CA LYS A 246 -27.26 -14.59 4.85
C LYS A 246 -28.08 -14.22 3.61
N PHE A 247 -28.02 -15.06 2.59
CA PHE A 247 -28.84 -14.88 1.39
C PHE A 247 -30.28 -15.32 1.70
N SER A 248 -31.19 -14.36 1.57
CA SER A 248 -32.63 -14.58 1.42
C SER A 248 -33.01 -14.12 0.02
N ILE A 249 -34.11 -14.64 -0.54
CA ILE A 249 -34.59 -14.31 -1.90
C ILE A 249 -34.76 -12.77 -2.05
N SER A 250 -35.23 -12.09 -1.00
CA SER A 250 -35.33 -10.63 -0.95
C SER A 250 -33.95 -9.92 -0.95
N ASN A 251 -32.96 -10.47 -0.24
CA ASN A 251 -31.60 -9.93 -0.19
C ASN A 251 -30.80 -10.18 -1.48
N PHE A 252 -31.23 -11.13 -2.31
CA PHE A 252 -30.58 -11.42 -3.60
C PHE A 252 -30.84 -10.30 -4.62
N LEU A 253 -32.06 -9.76 -4.66
CA LEU A 253 -32.47 -8.70 -5.58
C LEU A 253 -32.13 -7.28 -5.12
N ARG A 254 -31.68 -7.10 -3.86
CA ARG A 254 -31.28 -5.80 -3.32
C ARG A 254 -29.80 -5.50 -3.55
N LYS A 255 -29.48 -4.20 -3.68
CA LYS A 255 -28.09 -3.74 -3.60
C LYS A 255 -27.53 -4.07 -2.21
N ILE A 256 -26.28 -4.52 -2.16
CA ILE A 256 -25.55 -4.74 -0.91
C ILE A 256 -24.30 -3.86 -0.92
N THR A 257 -23.93 -3.36 0.26
CA THR A 257 -22.70 -2.63 0.47
C THR A 257 -21.67 -3.58 1.06
N ILE A 258 -20.55 -3.70 0.38
CA ILE A 258 -19.37 -4.46 0.83
C ILE A 258 -18.35 -3.42 1.27
N GLN A 259 -17.58 -3.77 2.29
CA GLN A 259 -16.57 -2.90 2.88
C GLN A 259 -15.28 -3.67 3.05
N GLU A 260 -14.19 -3.09 2.58
CA GLU A 260 -12.85 -3.65 2.67
C GLU A 260 -11.86 -2.54 3.10
N PRO A 261 -10.99 -2.78 4.10
CA PRO A 261 -9.89 -1.86 4.40
C PRO A 261 -8.96 -1.73 3.19
N THR A 262 -8.41 -0.54 3.00
CA THR A 262 -7.46 -0.26 1.92
C THR A 262 -6.14 0.21 2.49
N PHE A 263 -5.04 -0.11 1.82
CA PHE A 263 -3.82 0.66 1.98
C PHE A 263 -3.99 2.00 1.26
N GLU A 264 -3.85 3.11 1.98
CA GLU A 264 -4.01 4.45 1.39
C GLU A 264 -2.94 4.74 0.36
N ARG A 265 -1.69 4.39 0.66
CA ARG A 265 -0.54 4.53 -0.22
C ARG A 265 0.28 3.25 -0.22
N ILE A 266 0.69 2.82 -1.41
CA ILE A 266 1.59 1.69 -1.59
C ILE A 266 2.71 2.08 -2.54
N ILE A 267 3.96 1.79 -2.18
CA ILE A 267 5.09 1.83 -3.11
C ILE A 267 5.66 0.43 -3.28
N VAL A 268 5.72 -0.05 -4.52
CA VAL A 268 6.32 -1.35 -4.85
C VAL A 268 7.66 -1.14 -5.52
N VAL A 269 8.69 -1.78 -4.98
CA VAL A 269 10.06 -1.74 -5.50
C VAL A 269 10.46 -3.15 -5.92
N TYR A 270 10.90 -3.32 -7.17
CA TYR A 270 11.33 -4.62 -7.68
C TYR A 270 12.32 -4.50 -8.83
N ARG A 271 13.06 -5.58 -9.08
CA ARG A 271 13.92 -5.73 -10.25
C ARG A 271 13.48 -6.94 -11.06
N ARG A 272 13.51 -6.80 -12.39
CA ARG A 272 13.27 -7.91 -13.31
C ARG A 272 14.53 -8.75 -13.47
N MET A 273 14.35 -10.05 -13.68
CA MET A 273 15.46 -10.89 -14.12
C MET A 273 16.00 -10.37 -15.47
N PRO A 274 17.32 -10.17 -15.59
CA PRO A 274 17.91 -9.75 -16.85
C PRO A 274 17.65 -10.77 -17.94
N ARG A 275 17.39 -10.31 -19.17
CA ARG A 275 17.28 -11.21 -20.34
C ARG A 275 18.68 -11.71 -20.72
N LYS A 276 18.73 -12.81 -21.49
CA LYS A 276 19.96 -13.61 -21.74
C LYS A 276 21.16 -12.86 -22.36
N HIS A 277 21.08 -11.57 -22.66
CA HIS A 277 22.19 -10.76 -23.17
C HIS A 277 22.20 -9.31 -22.63
N GLU A 278 21.46 -9.03 -21.56
CA GLU A 278 21.31 -7.69 -20.99
C GLU A 278 21.88 -7.67 -19.56
N THR A 279 22.80 -6.76 -19.27
CA THR A 279 23.25 -6.41 -17.91
C THR A 279 22.33 -5.36 -17.27
N GLU A 280 21.06 -5.33 -17.66
CA GLU A 280 20.10 -4.35 -17.15
C GLU A 280 19.96 -4.44 -15.62
N ARG A 281 20.49 -3.44 -14.91
CA ARG A 281 20.37 -3.26 -13.45
C ARG A 281 19.12 -2.46 -13.07
N ASN A 282 18.11 -2.47 -13.95
CA ASN A 282 16.93 -1.63 -13.86
C ASN A 282 16.11 -1.92 -12.59
N ILE A 283 15.81 -0.87 -11.82
CA ILE A 283 14.97 -0.91 -10.62
C ILE A 283 13.65 -0.20 -10.92
N TYR A 284 12.54 -0.91 -10.68
CA TYR A 284 11.20 -0.40 -10.87
C TYR A 284 10.64 0.06 -9.53
N VAL A 285 10.20 1.31 -9.48
CA VAL A 285 9.49 1.90 -8.34
C VAL A 285 8.10 2.31 -8.83
N LYS A 286 7.04 1.90 -8.15
CA LYS A 286 5.65 2.22 -8.55
C LYS A 286 4.83 2.66 -7.34
N HIS A 287 4.15 3.80 -7.46
CA HIS A 287 3.31 4.35 -6.41
C HIS A 287 1.82 4.15 -6.74
N PHE A 288 1.07 3.62 -5.79
CA PHE A 288 -0.37 3.41 -5.87
C PHE A 288 -1.09 4.07 -4.70
N LYS A 289 -2.38 4.35 -4.88
CA LYS A 289 -3.29 4.83 -3.84
C LYS A 289 -4.51 3.95 -3.67
N ASN A 290 -5.08 3.93 -2.45
CA ASN A 290 -6.39 3.37 -2.13
C ASN A 290 -6.58 1.96 -2.68
N ILE A 291 -5.63 1.06 -2.40
CA ILE A 291 -5.64 -0.32 -2.84
C ILE A 291 -6.35 -1.17 -1.76
N PRO A 292 -7.50 -1.81 -2.07
CA PRO A 292 -8.13 -2.74 -1.15
C PRO A 292 -7.16 -3.84 -0.76
N MET A 293 -7.08 -4.17 0.54
CA MET A 293 -6.17 -5.21 1.01
C MET A 293 -6.43 -6.55 0.31
N ALA A 294 -7.70 -6.92 0.13
CA ALA A 294 -8.10 -8.12 -0.62
C ALA A 294 -7.75 -8.09 -2.13
N ASP A 295 -7.49 -6.92 -2.71
CA ASP A 295 -7.07 -6.76 -4.11
C ASP A 295 -5.59 -6.33 -4.21
N LEU A 296 -4.74 -6.69 -3.24
CA LEU A 296 -3.29 -6.38 -3.25
C LEU A 296 -2.60 -6.89 -4.53
N GLU A 297 -3.16 -7.90 -5.17
CA GLU A 297 -2.73 -8.41 -6.45
C GLU A 297 -2.71 -7.37 -7.60
N ILE A 298 -3.38 -6.22 -7.45
CA ILE A 298 -3.27 -5.08 -8.37
C ILE A 298 -1.84 -4.55 -8.43
N VAL A 299 -1.14 -4.48 -7.29
CA VAL A 299 0.20 -3.86 -7.20
C VAL A 299 1.33 -4.85 -7.44
N LEU A 300 1.05 -6.16 -7.37
CA LEU A 300 2.06 -7.20 -7.51
C LEU A 300 2.73 -7.19 -8.90
N PRO A 301 4.07 -7.33 -8.95
CA PRO A 301 4.81 -7.35 -10.21
C PRO A 301 4.65 -8.69 -10.95
N GLU A 302 4.88 -8.68 -12.26
CA GLU A 302 4.99 -9.87 -13.13
C GLU A 302 3.92 -10.96 -12.90
N LYS A 303 2.64 -10.58 -12.99
CA LYS A 303 1.49 -11.45 -12.74
C LYS A 303 1.44 -12.65 -13.71
N LYS A 304 1.18 -13.85 -13.21
CA LYS A 304 0.86 -15.02 -14.04
C LYS A 304 -0.54 -14.89 -14.65
N ASN A 305 -0.73 -15.42 -15.86
CA ASN A 305 -2.05 -15.50 -16.46
C ASN A 305 -2.94 -16.41 -15.61
N PRO A 306 -4.19 -15.97 -15.30
CA PRO A 306 -5.09 -16.78 -14.50
C PRO A 306 -5.51 -18.05 -15.25
N GLY A 307 -5.68 -19.13 -14.51
CA GLY A 307 -6.24 -20.38 -15.02
C GLY A 307 -7.75 -20.30 -15.22
N LEU A 308 -8.36 -21.41 -15.66
CA LEU A 308 -9.81 -21.55 -15.73
C LEU A 308 -10.45 -21.37 -14.34
N THR A 309 -11.56 -20.63 -14.27
CA THR A 309 -12.28 -20.46 -13.01
C THR A 309 -12.93 -21.79 -12.57
N PRO A 310 -13.17 -22.01 -11.26
CA PRO A 310 -13.87 -23.21 -10.80
C PRO A 310 -15.25 -23.40 -11.45
N MET A 311 -15.91 -22.31 -11.85
CA MET A 311 -17.20 -22.34 -12.55
C MET A 311 -17.07 -22.92 -13.96
N ASP A 312 -15.99 -22.60 -14.67
CA ASP A 312 -15.75 -23.11 -16.03
C ASP A 312 -15.52 -24.63 -16.00
N TRP A 313 -14.83 -25.12 -14.97
CA TRP A 313 -14.69 -26.56 -14.70
C TRP A 313 -16.03 -27.25 -14.42
N VAL A 314 -16.91 -26.63 -13.62
CA VAL A 314 -18.24 -27.18 -13.33
C VAL A 314 -19.09 -27.25 -14.59
N LYS A 315 -19.14 -26.17 -15.39
CA LYS A 315 -19.87 -26.14 -16.66
C LYS A 315 -19.36 -27.24 -17.60
N PHE A 316 -18.04 -27.38 -17.71
CA PHE A 316 -17.40 -28.42 -18.51
C PHE A 316 -17.80 -29.83 -18.06
N LEU A 317 -17.76 -30.12 -16.76
CA LEU A 317 -18.14 -31.43 -16.21
C LEU A 317 -19.62 -31.75 -16.42
N VAL A 318 -20.50 -30.78 -16.20
CA VAL A 318 -21.95 -30.96 -16.42
C VAL A 318 -22.22 -31.23 -17.90
N SER A 319 -21.62 -30.46 -18.81
CA SER A 319 -21.78 -30.70 -20.25
C SER A 319 -21.22 -32.06 -20.69
N ALA A 320 -20.07 -32.47 -20.14
CA ALA A 320 -19.46 -33.77 -20.45
C ALA A 320 -20.32 -34.93 -19.93
N ALA A 321 -20.87 -34.81 -18.72
CA ALA A 321 -21.75 -35.81 -18.13
C ALA A 321 -23.06 -35.96 -18.94
N ILE A 322 -23.70 -34.85 -19.31
CA ILE A 322 -24.90 -34.86 -20.17
C ILE A 322 -24.58 -35.50 -21.53
N GLY A 323 -23.45 -35.12 -22.14
CA GLY A 323 -23.00 -35.71 -23.40
C GLY A 323 -22.81 -37.22 -23.29
N LEU A 324 -22.11 -37.68 -22.25
CA LEU A 324 -21.84 -39.11 -22.02
C LEU A 324 -23.12 -39.92 -21.77
N VAL A 325 -24.04 -39.42 -20.94
CA VAL A 325 -25.35 -40.07 -20.68
C VAL A 325 -26.15 -40.20 -21.98
N THR A 326 -26.13 -39.17 -22.82
CA THR A 326 -26.85 -39.18 -24.10
C THR A 326 -26.26 -40.20 -25.07
N VAL A 327 -24.93 -40.33 -25.14
CA VAL A 327 -24.25 -41.35 -25.97
C VAL A 327 -24.56 -42.76 -25.48
N ILE A 328 -24.46 -43.03 -24.18
CA ILE A 328 -24.75 -44.35 -23.60
C ILE A 328 -26.22 -44.74 -23.83
N SER A 329 -27.14 -43.80 -23.65
CA SER A 329 -28.57 -44.00 -23.91
C SER A 329 -28.84 -44.34 -25.38
N SER A 330 -28.17 -43.65 -26.31
CA SER A 330 -28.26 -43.92 -27.75
C SER A 330 -27.68 -45.29 -28.14
N LEU A 331 -26.58 -45.72 -27.52
CA LEU A 331 -25.97 -47.03 -27.74
C LEU A 331 -26.78 -48.20 -27.14
N SER A 332 -27.59 -47.93 -26.13
CA SER A 332 -28.46 -48.93 -25.48
C SER A 332 -29.76 -49.19 -26.26
N MET A 333 -30.03 -48.41 -27.31
CA MET A 333 -31.17 -48.61 -28.20
C MET A 333 -30.91 -49.79 -29.16
N PRO A 334 -31.92 -50.61 -29.49
CA PRO A 334 -31.77 -51.81 -30.31
C PRO A 334 -31.30 -51.55 -31.76
N LYS A 335 -31.30 -50.29 -32.22
CA LYS A 335 -30.65 -49.85 -33.46
C LYS A 335 -29.88 -48.56 -33.17
N PRO A 336 -28.54 -48.60 -33.06
CA PRO A 336 -27.76 -47.39 -32.78
C PRO A 336 -27.85 -46.44 -33.99
N ASP A 337 -28.34 -45.22 -33.75
CA ASP A 337 -28.43 -44.18 -34.78
C ASP A 337 -27.10 -43.41 -34.87
N ILE A 338 -26.30 -43.75 -35.89
CA ILE A 338 -24.99 -43.14 -36.16
C ILE A 338 -25.11 -41.62 -36.33
N ARG A 339 -26.26 -41.10 -36.82
CA ARG A 339 -26.48 -39.66 -36.99
C ARG A 339 -26.59 -38.94 -35.65
N VAL A 340 -27.20 -39.57 -34.65
CA VAL A 340 -27.31 -39.04 -33.30
C VAL A 340 -25.93 -38.99 -32.63
N ILE A 341 -25.13 -40.03 -32.79
CA ILE A 341 -23.76 -40.07 -32.25
C ILE A 341 -22.90 -38.96 -32.88
N PHE A 342 -22.97 -38.81 -34.21
CA PHE A 342 -22.25 -37.73 -34.91
C PHE A 342 -22.71 -36.34 -34.46
N GLY A 343 -24.03 -36.12 -34.33
CA GLY A 343 -24.59 -34.86 -33.84
C GLY A 343 -24.11 -34.51 -32.42
N ILE A 344 -24.03 -35.50 -31.52
CA ILE A 344 -23.50 -35.31 -30.17
C ILE A 344 -22.01 -34.98 -30.24
N LEU A 345 -21.21 -35.70 -31.03
CA LEU A 345 -19.78 -35.44 -31.17
C LEU A 345 -19.53 -34.01 -31.70
N SER A 346 -20.26 -33.58 -32.73
CA SER A 346 -20.20 -32.20 -33.24
C SER A 346 -20.61 -31.18 -32.17
N ALA A 347 -21.64 -31.47 -31.36
CA ALA A 347 -22.05 -30.61 -30.26
C ALA A 347 -20.98 -30.50 -29.16
N VAL A 348 -20.30 -31.60 -28.81
CA VAL A 348 -19.18 -31.59 -27.85
C VAL A 348 -18.03 -30.75 -28.40
N VAL A 349 -17.63 -30.94 -29.65
CA VAL A 349 -16.57 -30.15 -30.30
C VAL A 349 -16.94 -28.67 -30.33
N GLY A 350 -18.16 -28.33 -30.74
CA GLY A 350 -18.66 -26.96 -30.74
C GLY A 350 -18.68 -26.34 -29.34
N TYR A 351 -19.02 -27.11 -28.31
CA TYR A 351 -18.99 -26.66 -26.92
C TYR A 351 -17.56 -26.43 -26.41
N CYS A 352 -16.60 -27.30 -26.76
CA CYS A 352 -15.18 -27.11 -26.45
C CYS A 352 -14.65 -25.82 -27.08
N VAL A 353 -14.96 -25.58 -28.36
CA VAL A 353 -14.60 -24.34 -29.07
C VAL A 353 -15.23 -23.12 -28.40
N LYS A 354 -16.52 -23.16 -28.09
CA LYS A 354 -17.22 -22.08 -27.37
C LYS A 354 -16.58 -21.80 -26.00
N THR A 355 -16.21 -22.85 -25.26
CA THR A 355 -15.58 -22.74 -23.94
C THR A 355 -14.20 -22.10 -24.05
N TYR A 356 -13.41 -22.49 -25.05
CA TYR A 356 -12.12 -21.87 -25.33
C TYR A 356 -12.26 -20.37 -25.66
N PHE A 357 -13.17 -19.99 -26.55
CA PHE A 357 -13.40 -18.58 -26.86
C PHE A 357 -13.95 -17.80 -25.65
N SER A 358 -14.84 -18.39 -24.86
CA SER A 358 -15.33 -17.77 -23.63
C SER A 358 -14.21 -17.56 -22.61
N PHE A 359 -13.26 -18.48 -22.52
CA PHE A 359 -12.08 -18.33 -21.67
C PHE A 359 -11.18 -17.19 -22.17
N GLN A 360 -10.91 -17.12 -23.47
CA GLN A 360 -10.15 -16.01 -24.06
C GLN A 360 -10.81 -14.66 -23.80
N GLN A 361 -12.13 -14.56 -23.95
CA GLN A 361 -12.88 -13.33 -23.64
C GLN A 361 -12.78 -12.97 -22.16
N ASN A 362 -12.93 -13.94 -21.25
CA ASN A 362 -12.76 -13.71 -19.81
C ASN A 362 -11.34 -13.22 -19.47
N LEU A 363 -10.30 -13.72 -20.16
CA LEU A 363 -8.93 -13.24 -19.99
C LEU A 363 -8.76 -11.79 -20.43
N VAL A 364 -9.36 -11.41 -21.58
CA VAL A 364 -9.31 -10.03 -22.09
C VAL A 364 -10.06 -9.08 -21.16
N ASP A 365 -11.26 -9.44 -20.72
CA ASP A 365 -12.05 -8.64 -19.78
C ASP A 365 -11.29 -8.41 -18.47
N TYR A 366 -10.58 -9.44 -18.01
CA TYR A 366 -9.72 -9.35 -16.83
C TYR A 366 -8.51 -8.43 -17.06
N GLN A 367 -7.79 -8.58 -18.17
CA GLN A 367 -6.67 -7.70 -18.50
C GLN A 367 -7.12 -6.24 -18.59
N ASN A 368 -8.29 -6.00 -19.17
CA ASN A 368 -8.90 -4.67 -19.22
C ASN A 368 -9.22 -4.14 -17.82
N LEU A 369 -9.76 -4.99 -16.94
CA LEU A 369 -10.07 -4.60 -15.56
C LEU A 369 -8.80 -4.27 -14.76
N ILE A 370 -7.77 -5.13 -14.82
CA ILE A 370 -6.48 -4.85 -14.17
C ILE A 370 -5.86 -3.57 -14.73
N THR A 371 -5.88 -3.39 -16.04
CA THR A 371 -5.33 -2.18 -16.69
C THR A 371 -6.04 -0.92 -16.21
N ARG A 372 -7.38 -0.94 -16.15
CA ARG A 372 -8.17 0.17 -15.60
C ARG A 372 -7.86 0.41 -14.13
N CYS A 373 -7.83 -0.65 -13.32
CA CYS A 373 -7.51 -0.52 -11.89
C CYS A 373 -6.11 0.06 -11.67
N VAL A 374 -5.10 -0.40 -12.42
CA VAL A 374 -3.75 0.15 -12.38
C VAL A 374 -3.77 1.61 -12.83
N TYR A 375 -4.44 1.95 -13.93
CA TYR A 375 -4.53 3.33 -14.40
C TYR A 375 -5.18 4.28 -13.38
N ASP A 376 -6.30 3.88 -12.77
CA ASP A 376 -7.05 4.71 -11.82
C ASP A 376 -6.33 4.85 -10.46
N LYS A 377 -5.57 3.82 -10.07
CA LYS A 377 -4.97 3.71 -8.73
C LYS A 377 -3.47 3.98 -8.70
N GLN A 378 -2.76 3.86 -9.81
CA GLN A 378 -1.35 4.21 -9.90
C GLN A 378 -1.22 5.74 -9.92
N LEU A 379 -0.48 6.27 -8.96
CA LEU A 379 -0.18 7.69 -8.87
C LEU A 379 0.97 8.08 -9.77
N ASP A 380 2.06 7.31 -9.72
CA ASP A 380 3.28 7.61 -10.44
C ASP A 380 4.16 6.35 -10.60
N SER A 381 5.28 6.48 -11.31
CA SER A 381 6.31 5.46 -11.44
C SER A 381 7.72 6.05 -11.60
N GLY A 382 8.72 5.30 -11.16
CA GLY A 382 10.13 5.66 -11.28
C GLY A 382 10.41 6.99 -10.60
N ARG A 383 11.02 7.92 -11.35
CA ARG A 383 11.47 9.21 -10.82
C ARG A 383 10.32 10.05 -10.27
N GLY A 384 9.15 10.03 -10.89
CA GLY A 384 7.99 10.79 -10.41
C GLY A 384 7.50 10.31 -9.04
N THR A 385 7.56 8.99 -8.78
CA THR A 385 7.29 8.44 -7.43
C THR A 385 8.23 9.01 -6.39
N LEU A 386 9.53 9.04 -6.69
CA LEU A 386 10.53 9.57 -5.75
C LEU A 386 10.31 11.08 -5.52
N LEU A 387 10.03 11.86 -6.57
CA LEU A 387 9.81 13.31 -6.44
C LEU A 387 8.60 13.61 -5.57
N HIS A 388 7.53 12.83 -5.75
CA HIS A 388 6.34 12.92 -4.92
C HIS A 388 6.63 12.54 -3.46
N LEU A 389 7.42 11.48 -3.23
CA LEU A 389 7.83 11.08 -1.88
C LEU A 389 8.64 12.19 -1.20
N CYS A 390 9.59 12.80 -1.93
CA CYS A 390 10.42 13.91 -1.44
C CYS A 390 9.57 15.09 -0.95
N ASP A 391 8.59 15.52 -1.75
CA ASP A 391 7.71 16.61 -1.34
C ASP A 391 6.83 16.21 -0.14
N GLU A 392 6.31 14.98 -0.12
CA GLU A 392 5.54 14.47 1.02
C GLU A 392 6.32 14.47 2.33
N VAL A 393 7.60 14.04 2.32
CA VAL A 393 8.50 14.14 3.49
C VAL A 393 8.59 15.58 3.93
N ILE A 394 8.98 16.51 3.05
CA ILE A 394 9.15 17.91 3.42
C ILE A 394 7.86 18.47 4.03
N GLN A 395 6.70 18.21 3.43
CA GLN A 395 5.44 18.71 3.98
C GLN A 395 5.16 18.13 5.35
N GLN A 396 5.43 16.84 5.58
CA GLN A 396 5.20 16.20 6.87
C GLN A 396 6.13 16.76 7.95
N GLU A 397 7.42 16.82 7.65
CA GLU A 397 8.46 17.33 8.53
C GLU A 397 8.22 18.78 8.95
N VAL A 398 7.79 19.62 8.00
CA VAL A 398 7.45 21.02 8.29
C VAL A 398 6.23 21.11 9.21
N LYS A 399 5.20 20.27 9.02
CA LYS A 399 4.02 20.27 9.90
C LYS A 399 4.39 19.87 11.32
N GLU A 400 5.19 18.82 11.50
CA GLU A 400 5.63 18.33 12.81
C GLU A 400 6.47 19.38 13.56
N VAL A 401 7.43 20.02 12.88
CA VAL A 401 8.25 21.09 13.45
C VAL A 401 7.39 22.29 13.86
N ILE A 402 6.43 22.70 13.02
CA ILE A 402 5.54 23.84 13.31
C ILE A 402 4.63 23.54 14.50
N VAL A 403 4.01 22.35 14.56
CA VAL A 403 3.12 21.96 15.67
C VAL A 403 3.90 21.87 16.97
N SER A 404 5.04 21.18 16.97
CA SER A 404 5.89 21.04 18.17
C SER A 404 6.33 22.40 18.71
N PHE A 405 6.79 23.30 17.84
CA PHE A 405 7.18 24.64 18.26
C PHE A 405 6.00 25.43 18.82
N PHE A 406 4.83 25.35 18.17
CA PHE A 406 3.64 26.05 18.63
C PHE A 406 3.21 25.59 20.03
N VAL A 407 3.19 24.28 20.29
CA VAL A 407 2.84 23.72 21.60
C VAL A 407 3.84 24.14 22.67
N LEU A 408 5.15 24.08 22.38
CA LEU A 408 6.19 24.57 23.31
C LEU A 408 6.02 26.06 23.64
N MET A 409 5.70 26.87 22.64
CA MET A 409 5.49 28.31 22.79
C MET A 409 4.27 28.61 23.67
N GLU A 410 3.13 27.94 23.43
CA GLU A 410 1.89 28.15 24.19
C GLU A 410 2.03 27.77 25.67
N GLN A 411 2.80 26.72 25.97
CA GLN A 411 2.99 26.26 27.35
C GLN A 411 3.94 27.15 28.15
N GLY A 412 4.91 27.80 27.48
CA GLY A 412 5.81 28.78 28.08
C GLY A 412 6.73 28.25 29.21
N LYS A 413 6.84 26.93 29.36
CA LYS A 413 7.63 26.24 30.38
C LYS A 413 8.31 25.00 29.80
N GLY A 414 9.31 24.46 30.49
CA GLY A 414 9.96 23.20 30.11
C GLY A 414 8.97 22.03 30.13
N ILE A 415 8.90 21.29 29.03
CA ILE A 415 8.01 20.13 28.87
C ILE A 415 8.85 18.88 28.64
N SER A 416 8.45 17.74 29.21
CA SER A 416 9.04 16.45 28.85
C SER A 416 8.72 16.09 27.41
N LYS A 417 9.47 15.15 26.86
CA LYS A 417 9.27 14.69 25.48
C LYS A 417 7.93 14.00 25.31
N GLU A 418 7.58 13.14 26.25
CA GLU A 418 6.33 12.36 26.25
C GLU A 418 5.11 13.27 26.45
N ASP A 419 5.22 14.27 27.32
CA ASP A 419 4.13 15.25 27.49
C ASP A 419 3.97 16.11 26.23
N LEU A 420 5.06 16.49 25.56
CA LEU A 420 4.98 17.26 24.32
C LEU A 420 4.25 16.47 23.21
N ASP A 421 4.58 15.19 23.08
CA ASP A 421 3.94 14.28 22.13
C ASP A 421 2.42 14.23 22.34
N LEU A 422 1.99 13.94 23.58
CA LEU A 422 0.59 13.89 23.97
C LEU A 422 -0.13 15.23 23.75
N LEU A 423 0.52 16.35 24.05
CA LEU A 423 -0.05 17.68 23.84
C LEU A 423 -0.21 18.00 22.35
N CYS A 424 0.73 17.59 21.50
CA CYS A 424 0.61 17.73 20.05
C CYS A 424 -0.57 16.92 19.50
N GLU A 425 -0.72 15.65 19.92
CA GLU A 425 -1.84 14.79 19.51
C GLU A 425 -3.19 15.32 19.99
N GLN A 426 -3.28 15.73 21.26
CA GLN A 426 -4.48 16.32 21.84
C GLN A 426 -4.86 17.61 21.10
N PHE A 427 -3.88 18.46 20.81
CA PHE A 427 -4.10 19.69 20.06
C PHE A 427 -4.65 19.41 18.65
N ILE A 428 -4.06 18.44 17.94
CA ILE A 428 -4.51 18.04 16.60
C ILE A 428 -5.95 17.53 16.65
N LYS A 429 -6.25 16.66 17.62
CA LYS A 429 -7.58 16.08 17.82
C LYS A 429 -8.64 17.14 18.16
N GLU A 430 -8.34 18.04 19.09
CA GLU A 430 -9.29 19.06 19.54
C GLU A 430 -9.57 20.11 18.46
N LYS A 431 -8.56 20.52 17.71
CA LYS A 431 -8.69 21.63 16.74
C LYS A 431 -9.10 21.18 15.35
N PHE A 432 -8.75 19.96 14.94
CA PHE A 432 -9.00 19.46 13.59
C PHE A 432 -9.93 18.26 13.55
N GLY A 433 -10.13 17.55 14.67
CA GLY A 433 -10.95 16.34 14.72
C GLY A 433 -10.27 15.10 14.13
N ASP A 434 -8.96 15.18 13.91
CA ASP A 434 -8.16 14.12 13.32
C ASP A 434 -7.34 13.41 14.42
N ASP A 435 -7.25 12.08 14.37
CA ASP A 435 -6.39 11.29 15.25
C ASP A 435 -5.10 10.91 14.49
N CYS A 436 -3.93 11.22 15.05
CA CYS A 436 -2.63 10.80 14.51
C CYS A 436 -1.67 10.44 15.65
N ASN A 437 -0.70 9.57 15.38
CA ASN A 437 0.41 9.27 16.29
C ASN A 437 1.57 10.24 16.03
N PHE A 438 1.78 11.25 16.86
CA PHE A 438 2.75 12.30 16.55
C PHE A 438 4.20 11.77 16.64
N ASP A 439 5.11 12.27 15.80
CA ASP A 439 6.55 11.96 15.90
C ASP A 439 7.27 13.16 16.53
N VAL A 440 7.28 13.19 17.86
CA VAL A 440 7.94 14.27 18.61
C VAL A 440 9.47 14.20 18.52
N ASP A 441 10.04 13.00 18.39
CA ASP A 441 11.48 12.77 18.43
C ASP A 441 12.17 13.54 17.32
N ASP A 442 11.68 13.37 16.09
CA ASP A 442 12.31 13.94 14.93
C ASP A 442 12.01 15.43 14.79
N ALA A 443 10.85 15.88 15.30
CA ALA A 443 10.51 17.28 15.37
C ALA A 443 11.43 18.06 16.32
N ILE A 444 11.66 17.55 17.54
CA ILE A 444 12.57 18.16 18.53
C ILE A 444 13.98 18.26 17.97
N ARG A 445 14.53 17.18 17.40
CA ARG A 445 15.90 17.18 16.85
C ARG A 445 16.08 18.28 15.80
N LYS A 446 15.07 18.51 14.96
CA LYS A 446 15.10 19.60 13.96
C LYS A 446 15.01 20.96 14.61
N LEU A 447 14.17 21.14 15.62
CA LEU A 447 14.07 22.39 16.38
C LEU A 447 15.37 22.74 17.11
N GLU A 448 16.06 21.76 17.68
CA GLU A 448 17.39 21.91 18.27
C GLU A 448 18.43 22.26 17.21
N LYS A 449 18.41 21.58 16.06
CA LYS A 449 19.30 21.88 14.92
C LYS A 449 19.07 23.27 14.33
N LEU A 450 17.84 23.79 14.39
CA LEU A 450 17.50 25.18 14.07
C LEU A 450 17.99 26.16 15.15
N GLY A 451 18.37 25.68 16.33
CA GLY A 451 18.83 26.49 17.46
C GLY A 451 17.71 27.26 18.18
N ILE A 452 16.44 26.89 17.94
CA ILE A 452 15.27 27.58 18.50
C ILE A 452 14.64 26.85 19.69
N VAL A 453 15.08 25.62 19.95
CA VAL A 453 14.74 24.82 21.13
C VAL A 453 16.02 24.34 21.80
N SER A 454 16.00 24.25 23.13
CA SER A 454 17.08 23.70 23.94
C SER A 454 16.54 22.71 24.97
N GLN A 455 17.33 21.67 25.24
CA GLN A 455 17.10 20.74 26.34
C GLN A 455 17.77 21.23 27.63
N ASP A 456 17.02 21.25 28.72
CA ASP A 456 17.55 21.55 30.05
C ASP A 456 18.18 20.31 30.70
N ASN A 457 18.93 20.50 31.79
CA ASN A 457 19.62 19.42 32.52
C ASN A 457 18.69 18.29 33.05
N ILE A 458 17.38 18.53 33.10
CA ILE A 458 16.35 17.61 33.62
C ILE A 458 15.68 16.84 32.46
N GLY A 459 16.09 17.09 31.21
CA GLY A 459 15.52 16.45 30.01
C GLY A 459 14.25 17.13 29.47
N THR A 460 13.91 18.31 29.97
CA THR A 460 12.77 19.12 29.49
C THR A 460 13.19 20.05 28.36
N TYR A 461 12.28 20.30 27.43
CA TYR A 461 12.50 21.14 26.26
C TYR A 461 11.83 22.51 26.44
N THR A 462 12.56 23.56 26.09
CA THR A 462 12.08 24.95 26.08
C THR A 462 12.39 25.59 24.74
N CYS A 463 11.52 26.52 24.29
CA CYS A 463 11.73 27.27 23.05
C CYS A 463 12.04 28.74 23.32
N VAL A 464 12.78 29.38 22.42
CA VAL A 464 12.97 30.83 22.44
C VAL A 464 11.71 31.55 21.95
N ASN A 465 11.56 32.84 22.29
CA ASN A 465 10.44 33.64 21.79
C ASN A 465 10.48 33.79 20.25
N LEU A 466 9.33 34.10 19.64
CA LEU A 466 9.15 34.16 18.18
C LEU A 466 10.15 35.06 17.47
N ARG A 467 10.40 36.26 18.00
CA ARG A 467 11.33 37.23 17.39
C ARG A 467 12.75 36.65 17.38
N ARG A 468 13.17 36.08 18.51
CA ARG A 468 14.49 35.46 18.64
C ARG A 468 14.61 34.22 17.75
N ALA A 469 13.57 33.40 17.64
CA ALA A 469 13.54 32.24 16.75
C ALA A 469 13.76 32.67 15.30
N ASN A 470 13.04 33.70 14.85
CA ASN A 470 13.22 34.27 13.51
C ASN A 470 14.64 34.82 13.30
N GLU A 471 15.21 35.53 14.27
CA GLU A 471 16.60 36.02 14.20
C GLU A 471 17.62 34.88 14.05
N ILE A 472 17.45 33.79 14.83
CA ILE A 472 18.35 32.63 14.82
C ILE A 472 18.30 31.90 13.48
N ILE A 473 17.10 31.62 12.94
CA ILE A 473 16.96 30.97 11.62
C ILE A 473 17.48 31.88 10.50
N GLY A 474 17.33 33.19 10.67
CA GLY A 474 17.84 34.17 9.72
C GLY A 474 16.98 34.34 8.47
N THR A 475 17.50 35.10 7.51
CA THR A 475 16.80 35.43 6.27
C THR A 475 16.95 34.28 5.27
N THR A 476 15.86 33.82 4.68
CA THR A 476 15.90 32.72 3.69
C THR A 476 16.17 33.24 2.29
N THR A 477 16.68 32.38 1.41
CA THR A 477 16.91 32.72 -0.01
C THR A 477 15.62 33.18 -0.69
N GLU A 478 14.47 32.62 -0.32
CA GLU A 478 13.18 33.04 -0.88
C GLU A 478 12.79 34.46 -0.45
N GLU A 479 13.02 34.85 0.81
CA GLU A 479 12.80 36.23 1.25
C GLU A 479 13.69 37.21 0.47
N VAL A 480 14.92 36.82 0.13
CA VAL A 480 15.83 37.62 -0.71
C VAL A 480 15.28 37.74 -2.14
N VAL A 481 14.81 36.64 -2.73
CA VAL A 481 14.24 36.63 -4.09
C VAL A 481 12.95 37.44 -4.16
N LEU A 482 12.06 37.33 -3.18
CA LEU A 482 10.84 38.12 -3.12
C LEU A 482 11.12 39.62 -2.99
N LYS A 483 12.12 40.00 -2.16
CA LYS A 483 12.57 41.40 -2.08
C LYS A 483 13.13 41.89 -3.41
N ALA A 484 13.94 41.09 -4.10
CA ALA A 484 14.48 41.43 -5.41
C ALA A 484 13.39 41.59 -6.48
N LYS A 485 12.36 40.73 -6.47
CA LYS A 485 11.21 40.84 -7.40
C LYS A 485 10.29 42.00 -7.05
N GLY A 486 10.07 42.27 -5.77
CA GLY A 486 9.26 43.38 -5.27
C GLY A 486 9.90 44.76 -5.42
N GLY A 487 11.23 44.82 -5.60
CA GLY A 487 11.98 46.04 -5.86
C GLY A 487 12.15 46.41 -7.34
N GLY A 488 11.51 45.67 -8.26
CA GLY A 488 11.61 45.88 -9.72
C GLY A 488 10.42 46.61 -10.35
N GLY A 489 9.56 47.22 -9.55
CA GLY A 489 8.40 47.99 -10.03
C GLY A 489 8.36 49.38 -9.42
N ASP A 490 9.17 50.29 -9.95
CA ASP A 490 8.80 51.71 -10.00
C ASP A 490 8.02 51.93 -11.32
N PRO A 491 6.88 52.64 -11.30
CA PRO A 491 6.10 52.96 -12.50
C PRO A 491 6.82 53.86 -13.50
#